data_AF-A0A8S4SH93-F1
#
_entry.id   AF-A0A8S4SH93-F1
#
_cell.length_a   1.000
_cell.length_b   1.000
_cell.length_c   1.000
_cell.angle_alpha   90.00
_cell.angle_beta   90.00
_cell.angle_gamma   90.00
#
_symmetry.space_group_name_H-M   'P 1'
#
loop_
_entity.id
_entity.type
_entity.pdbx_description
1 polymer ?
#
loop_
_entity_poly.entity_id
_entity_poly.type
_entity_poly.pdbx_seq_one_letter_code
_entity_poly.pdbx_strand_id
1 'polypeptide(L)'
;MICSIDVANLGILLDHTTLSVVIGLRLGASIIQPHRCHCGDSVDTYGHHGLSCSRSAGRFSRHSTINDIIRRSLATAHVPAVLEPIGLARSDGKRPDGMTLIPWRLGRSLLWDATCVDTLAASHIQATSSMVDAAATSAEQAKRRKYENLDSSFILVPFEVETLGPWGPEARALFQRIIEKGYRVYR
;
A
#
# COMPACT_ATOMS: atom_id res chain seq x y z
N MET A 1 26.38 -6.23 -20.42
CA MET A 1 26.98 -6.82 -19.20
C MET A 1 26.70 -5.85 -18.06
N ILE A 2 25.53 -5.98 -17.42
CA ILE A 2 25.18 -5.12 -16.27
C ILE A 2 25.82 -5.80 -15.06
N CYS A 3 26.82 -5.13 -14.48
CA CYS A 3 27.52 -5.60 -13.30
C CYS A 3 26.53 -5.68 -12.13
N SER A 4 26.47 -6.84 -11.48
CA SER A 4 25.70 -7.11 -10.28
C SER A 4 26.10 -6.12 -9.19
N ILE A 5 25.22 -5.16 -8.87
CA ILE A 5 25.34 -4.40 -7.63
C ILE A 5 24.97 -5.38 -6.51
N ASP A 6 25.91 -5.66 -5.61
CA ASP A 6 25.67 -6.51 -4.45
C ASP A 6 24.67 -5.83 -3.50
N VAL A 7 23.39 -6.16 -3.64
CA VAL A 7 22.27 -5.65 -2.83
C VAL A 7 22.33 -6.18 -1.39
N ALA A 8 23.14 -7.20 -1.13
CA ALA A 8 23.35 -7.78 0.20
C ALA A 8 23.81 -6.75 1.25
N ASN A 9 24.62 -5.75 0.84
CA ASN A 9 25.15 -4.74 1.76
C ASN A 9 24.12 -3.70 2.21
N LEU A 10 22.93 -3.66 1.60
CA LEU A 10 21.83 -2.77 1.99
C LEU A 10 20.83 -3.44 2.95
N GLY A 11 21.10 -4.68 3.38
CA GLY A 11 20.20 -5.45 4.25
C GLY A 11 18.87 -5.84 3.60
N ILE A 12 18.74 -5.62 2.29
CA ILE A 12 17.57 -6.00 1.49
C ILE A 12 17.85 -7.36 0.85
N LEU A 13 17.15 -8.39 1.32
CA LEU A 13 17.26 -9.77 0.83
C LEU A 13 16.50 -9.93 -0.51
N LEU A 14 16.87 -9.17 -1.53
CA LEU A 14 16.33 -9.31 -2.88
C LEU A 14 17.25 -10.18 -3.73
N ASP A 15 16.71 -11.22 -4.36
CA ASP A 15 17.46 -11.99 -5.35
C ASP A 15 17.70 -11.17 -6.62
N HIS A 16 18.68 -11.60 -7.43
CA HIS A 16 19.09 -10.90 -8.65
C HIS A 16 17.93 -10.68 -9.64
N THR A 17 17.01 -11.63 -9.75
CA THR A 17 15.86 -11.52 -10.66
C THR A 17 14.89 -10.45 -10.17
N THR A 18 14.55 -10.49 -8.88
CA THR A 18 13.69 -9.47 -8.25
C THR A 18 14.30 -8.07 -8.39
N LEU A 19 15.60 -7.93 -8.13
CA LEU A 19 16.29 -6.65 -8.31
C LEU A 19 16.21 -6.17 -9.76
N SER A 20 16.51 -7.04 -10.72
CA SER A 20 16.50 -6.70 -12.15
C SER A 20 15.12 -6.24 -12.62
N VAL A 21 14.07 -6.95 -12.19
CA VAL A 21 12.67 -6.58 -12.47
C VAL A 21 12.36 -5.21 -11.87
N VAL A 22 12.69 -4.99 -10.61
CA VAL A 22 12.41 -3.75 -9.90
C VAL A 22 13.14 -2.55 -10.53
N ILE A 23 14.42 -2.72 -10.90
CA ILE A 23 15.19 -1.68 -11.60
C ILE A 23 14.59 -1.42 -12.98
N GLY A 24 14.27 -2.47 -13.73
CA GLY A 24 13.72 -2.32 -15.07
C GLY A 24 12.36 -1.63 -15.09
N LEU A 25 11.46 -1.95 -14.15
CA LEU A 25 10.19 -1.25 -13.94
C LEU A 25 10.39 0.25 -13.66
N ARG A 26 11.45 0.61 -12.92
CA ARG A 26 11.75 2.02 -12.58
C ARG A 26 12.40 2.79 -13.72
N LEU A 27 13.21 2.12 -14.53
CA LEU A 27 13.90 2.72 -15.67
C LEU A 27 13.09 2.65 -16.97
N GLY A 28 11.94 1.96 -16.99
CA GLY A 28 11.20 1.68 -18.22
C GLY A 28 11.97 0.77 -19.18
N ALA A 29 12.82 -0.12 -18.65
CA ALA A 29 13.58 -1.06 -19.45
C ALA A 29 12.73 -2.27 -19.85
N SER A 30 13.05 -2.86 -21.00
CA SER A 30 12.45 -4.14 -21.40
C SER A 30 12.97 -5.26 -20.48
N ILE A 31 12.08 -5.84 -19.68
CA ILE A 31 12.41 -6.87 -18.68
C ILE A 31 11.88 -8.26 -19.04
N ILE A 32 10.91 -8.33 -19.94
CA ILE A 32 10.27 -9.58 -20.34
C ILE A 32 10.00 -9.62 -21.84
N GLN A 33 9.81 -10.82 -22.38
CA GLN A 33 9.31 -10.99 -23.74
C GLN A 33 7.78 -10.81 -23.75
N PRO A 34 7.21 -10.15 -24.78
CA PRO A 34 5.77 -10.01 -24.90
C PRO A 34 5.09 -11.39 -24.95
N HIS A 35 4.03 -11.56 -24.17
CA HIS A 35 3.31 -12.83 -24.08
C HIS A 35 1.86 -12.60 -23.64
N ARG A 36 1.04 -13.66 -23.69
CA ARG A 36 -0.30 -13.64 -23.12
C ARG A 36 -0.26 -14.06 -21.66
N CYS A 37 -0.76 -13.21 -20.77
CA CYS A 37 -0.91 -13.56 -19.37
C CYS A 37 -2.00 -14.63 -19.20
N HIS A 38 -1.94 -15.38 -18.11
CA HIS A 38 -2.99 -16.31 -17.72
C HIS A 38 -4.34 -15.62 -17.43
N CYS A 39 -4.40 -14.30 -17.23
CA CYS A 39 -5.67 -13.57 -17.17
C CYS A 39 -6.32 -13.33 -18.55
N GLY A 40 -5.58 -13.56 -19.64
CA GLY A 40 -6.04 -13.36 -21.03
C GLY A 40 -5.45 -12.11 -21.70
N ASP A 41 -4.96 -11.15 -20.91
CA ASP A 41 -4.42 -9.88 -21.42
C ASP A 41 -3.03 -10.05 -22.04
N SER A 42 -2.71 -9.13 -22.95
CA SER A 42 -1.38 -9.06 -23.54
C SER A 42 -0.43 -8.31 -22.61
N VAL A 43 0.75 -8.88 -22.41
CA VAL A 43 1.83 -8.29 -21.63
C VAL A 43 2.87 -7.74 -22.60
N ASP A 44 3.24 -6.47 -22.42
CA ASP A 44 4.28 -5.80 -23.18
C ASP A 44 5.70 -6.14 -22.68
N THR A 45 6.72 -5.55 -23.30
CA THR A 45 8.13 -5.78 -22.91
C THR A 45 8.48 -5.20 -21.54
N TYR A 46 7.72 -4.21 -21.07
CA TYR A 46 7.97 -3.47 -19.83
C TYR A 46 7.41 -4.17 -18.59
N GLY A 47 6.44 -5.09 -18.77
CA GLY A 47 5.96 -5.97 -17.70
C GLY A 47 5.11 -5.28 -16.63
N HIS A 48 4.58 -4.09 -16.91
CA HIS A 48 3.72 -3.35 -15.98
C HIS A 48 2.44 -4.12 -15.62
N HIS A 49 1.94 -4.96 -16.53
CA HIS A 49 0.75 -5.78 -16.32
C HIS A 49 0.79 -6.57 -15.00
N GLY A 50 1.97 -7.08 -14.58
CA GLY A 50 2.10 -7.85 -13.34
C GLY A 50 1.77 -7.06 -12.06
N LEU A 51 1.77 -5.73 -12.13
CA LEU A 51 1.48 -4.83 -11.00
C LEU A 51 -0.02 -4.77 -10.69
N SER A 52 -0.87 -4.81 -11.72
CA SER A 52 -2.33 -4.68 -11.61
C SER A 52 -3.12 -5.94 -11.97
N CYS A 53 -2.48 -6.97 -12.52
CA CYS A 53 -3.14 -8.22 -12.91
C CYS A 53 -3.91 -8.86 -11.75
N SER A 54 -5.18 -9.17 -11.99
CA SER A 54 -6.06 -9.82 -11.00
C SER A 54 -5.61 -11.22 -10.60
N ARG A 55 -4.84 -11.90 -11.47
CA ARG A 55 -4.27 -13.22 -11.24
C ARG A 55 -2.83 -13.19 -10.71
N SER A 56 -2.25 -12.00 -10.49
CA SER A 56 -0.91 -11.86 -9.93
C SER A 56 -0.93 -12.14 -8.42
N ALA A 57 -0.15 -13.14 -7.98
CA ALA A 57 0.03 -13.43 -6.56
C ALA A 57 0.65 -12.26 -5.78
N GLY A 58 1.45 -11.43 -6.45
CA GLY A 58 2.17 -10.31 -5.84
C GLY A 58 1.25 -9.26 -5.21
N ARG A 59 0.01 -9.10 -5.68
CA ARG A 59 -0.93 -8.11 -5.10
C ARG A 59 -1.26 -8.42 -3.65
N PHE A 60 -1.48 -9.70 -3.34
CA PHE A 60 -1.83 -10.16 -2.00
C PHE A 60 -0.66 -10.01 -1.05
N SER A 61 0.54 -10.37 -1.50
CA SER A 61 1.77 -10.23 -0.70
C SER A 61 2.07 -8.78 -0.35
N ARG A 62 1.92 -7.83 -1.29
CA ARG A 62 2.12 -6.39 -1.00
C ARG A 62 1.10 -5.90 0.02
N HIS A 63 -0.18 -6.22 -0.18
CA HIS A 63 -1.27 -5.85 0.72
C HIS A 63 -1.07 -6.38 2.14
N SER A 64 -0.75 -7.67 2.28
CA SER A 64 -0.52 -8.28 3.59
C SER A 64 0.70 -7.67 4.27
N THR A 65 1.79 -7.46 3.53
CA THR A 65 3.03 -6.88 4.06
C THR A 65 2.81 -5.46 4.57
N ILE A 66 2.07 -4.62 3.84
CA ILE A 66 1.74 -3.25 4.28
C ILE A 66 0.93 -3.30 5.58
N ASN A 67 -0.12 -4.13 5.62
CA ASN A 67 -0.95 -4.27 6.82
C ASN A 67 -0.16 -4.79 8.03
N ASP A 68 0.73 -5.75 7.84
CA ASP A 68 1.62 -6.26 8.88
C ASP A 68 2.61 -5.20 9.37
N ILE A 69 3.13 -4.34 8.48
CA ILE A 69 3.99 -3.22 8.87
C ILE A 69 3.20 -2.22 9.71
N ILE A 70 2.02 -1.78 9.26
CA ILE A 70 1.17 -0.83 10.00
C ILE A 70 0.86 -1.37 11.40
N ARG A 71 0.41 -2.62 11.50
CA ARG A 71 0.12 -3.28 12.77
C ARG A 71 1.34 -3.32 13.70
N ARG A 72 2.51 -3.71 13.18
CA ARG A 72 3.75 -3.74 13.97
C ARG A 72 4.18 -2.34 14.41
N SER A 73 4.07 -1.34 13.54
CA SER A 73 4.37 0.05 13.90
C SER A 73 3.45 0.57 15.01
N LEU A 74 2.17 0.24 14.96
CA LEU A 74 1.21 0.54 16.04
C LEU A 74 1.57 -0.18 17.34
N ALA A 75 1.95 -1.46 17.27
CA ALA A 75 2.38 -2.24 18.43
C ALA A 75 3.64 -1.65 19.09
N THR A 76 4.62 -1.20 18.30
CA THR A 76 5.81 -0.47 18.80
C THR A 76 5.40 0.84 19.50
N ALA A 77 4.33 1.49 19.04
CA ALA A 77 3.74 2.66 19.68
C ALA A 77 2.80 2.32 20.84
N HIS A 78 2.78 1.07 21.31
CA HIS A 78 1.91 0.56 22.39
C HIS A 78 0.41 0.75 22.12
N VAL A 79 0.03 0.80 20.84
CA VAL A 79 -1.36 0.83 20.40
C VAL A 79 -1.71 -0.56 19.88
N PRO A 80 -2.40 -1.41 20.65
CA PRO A 80 -2.81 -2.72 20.18
C PRO A 80 -3.79 -2.57 19.02
N ALA A 81 -3.61 -3.39 17.98
CA ALA A 81 -4.42 -3.36 16.78
C ALA A 81 -4.68 -4.77 16.24
N VAL A 82 -5.83 -4.94 15.59
CA VAL A 82 -6.30 -6.18 14.99
C VAL A 82 -6.43 -5.99 13.48
N LEU A 83 -6.13 -7.05 12.71
CA LEU A 83 -6.40 -7.10 11.28
C LEU A 83 -7.79 -7.70 11.04
N GLU A 84 -8.42 -7.25 9.96
CA GLU A 84 -9.73 -7.71 9.51
C GLU A 84 -10.82 -7.73 10.62
N PRO A 85 -11.06 -6.58 11.27
CA PRO A 85 -12.06 -6.46 12.32
C PRO A 85 -13.46 -6.89 11.85
N ILE A 86 -14.17 -7.61 12.73
CA ILE A 86 -15.51 -8.12 12.48
C ILE A 86 -16.53 -7.21 13.17
N GLY A 87 -17.68 -6.98 12.54
CA GLY A 87 -18.84 -6.36 13.19
C GLY A 87 -18.80 -4.84 13.29
N LEU A 88 -17.98 -4.15 12.47
CA LEU A 88 -17.86 -2.69 12.48
C LEU A 88 -19.11 -1.96 12.00
N ALA A 89 -19.88 -2.58 11.11
CA ALA A 89 -21.16 -2.07 10.65
C ALA A 89 -22.09 -3.24 10.34
N ARG A 90 -23.30 -3.22 10.93
CA ARG A 90 -24.26 -4.33 10.87
C ARG A 90 -24.95 -4.47 9.52
N SER A 91 -24.88 -3.46 8.66
CA SER A 91 -25.75 -3.34 7.48
C SER A 91 -25.04 -3.13 6.14
N ASP A 92 -23.75 -2.78 6.10
CA ASP A 92 -23.07 -2.37 4.86
C ASP A 92 -21.97 -3.34 4.37
N GLY A 93 -21.67 -4.39 5.14
CA GLY A 93 -20.66 -5.39 4.81
C GLY A 93 -19.24 -4.83 4.65
N LYS A 94 -18.99 -3.58 5.08
CA LYS A 94 -17.69 -2.95 4.93
C LYS A 94 -16.70 -3.56 5.91
N ARG A 95 -15.54 -3.94 5.38
CA ARG A 95 -14.45 -4.55 6.12
C ARG A 95 -13.16 -3.80 5.80
N PRO A 96 -12.75 -2.84 6.65
CA PRO A 96 -11.41 -2.27 6.57
C PRO A 96 -10.38 -3.33 6.94
N ASP A 97 -9.14 -3.13 6.51
CA ASP A 97 -8.05 -4.07 6.78
C ASP A 97 -7.63 -4.14 8.25
N GLY A 98 -7.85 -3.08 9.04
CA GLY A 98 -7.49 -3.13 10.45
C GLY A 98 -8.10 -2.05 11.32
N MET A 99 -8.00 -2.28 12.64
CA MET A 99 -8.55 -1.41 13.67
C MET A 99 -7.65 -1.35 14.92
N THR A 100 -7.55 -0.19 15.56
CA THR A 100 -6.96 -0.08 16.91
C THR A 100 -7.95 -0.53 17.98
N LEU A 101 -7.49 -1.32 18.95
CA LEU A 101 -8.31 -1.83 20.05
C LEU A 101 -8.52 -0.80 21.18
N ILE A 102 -7.75 0.28 21.16
CA ILE A 102 -7.90 1.43 22.05
C ILE A 102 -8.18 2.70 21.25
N PRO A 103 -8.75 3.75 21.89
CA PRO A 103 -8.97 5.03 21.24
C PRO A 103 -7.68 5.61 20.66
N TRP A 104 -7.72 5.94 19.37
CA TRP A 104 -6.62 6.57 18.65
C TRP A 104 -6.54 8.06 18.95
N ARG A 105 -7.68 8.76 18.86
CA ARG A 105 -7.81 10.21 19.06
C ARG A 105 -9.25 10.59 19.40
N LEU A 106 -9.42 11.46 20.40
CA LEU A 106 -10.74 11.98 20.82
C LEU A 106 -11.76 10.87 21.14
N GLY A 107 -11.33 9.81 21.83
CA GLY A 107 -12.20 8.68 22.17
C GLY A 107 -12.55 7.75 21.00
N ARG A 108 -12.08 8.05 19.77
CA ARG A 108 -12.41 7.29 18.56
C ARG A 108 -11.31 6.30 18.19
N SER A 109 -11.68 5.10 17.77
CA SER A 109 -10.74 4.08 17.26
C SER A 109 -10.30 4.42 15.84
N LEU A 110 -9.06 4.09 15.49
CA LEU A 110 -8.55 4.20 14.13
C LEU A 110 -8.96 2.96 13.34
N LEU A 111 -9.49 3.17 12.15
CA LEU A 111 -9.63 2.18 11.09
C LEU A 111 -8.69 2.54 9.95
N TRP A 112 -8.03 1.55 9.37
CA TRP A 112 -7.27 1.74 8.14
C TRP A 112 -7.66 0.71 7.10
N ASP A 113 -7.55 1.12 5.83
CA ASP A 113 -7.76 0.28 4.67
C ASP A 113 -6.60 0.59 3.73
N ALA A 114 -5.72 -0.36 3.52
CA ALA A 114 -4.49 -0.18 2.76
C ALA A 114 -4.70 -0.58 1.30
N THR A 115 -4.06 0.14 0.38
CA THR A 115 -3.94 -0.34 -0.99
C THR A 115 -2.56 0.02 -1.55
N CYS A 116 -1.98 -0.91 -2.29
CA CYS A 116 -0.84 -0.63 -3.15
C CYS A 116 -1.33 -0.39 -4.58
N VAL A 117 -1.40 0.87 -4.98
CA VAL A 117 -1.95 1.34 -6.25
C VAL A 117 -0.88 1.25 -7.35
N ASP A 118 -1.25 0.74 -8.52
CA ASP A 118 -0.36 0.66 -9.68
C ASP A 118 -0.12 2.07 -10.26
N THR A 119 1.09 2.59 -10.08
CA THR A 119 1.51 3.91 -10.62
C THR A 119 1.45 3.97 -12.14
N LEU A 120 1.71 2.84 -12.80
CA LEU A 120 1.91 2.73 -14.25
C LEU A 120 0.66 2.21 -14.97
N ALA A 121 -0.45 2.03 -14.26
CA ALA A 121 -1.72 1.68 -14.86
C ALA A 121 -2.10 2.74 -15.92
N ALA A 122 -2.67 2.28 -17.04
CA ALA A 122 -3.09 3.16 -18.13
C ALA A 122 -4.06 4.27 -17.66
N SER A 123 -4.89 4.00 -16.66
CA SER A 123 -5.81 4.98 -16.07
C SER A 123 -5.12 6.01 -15.16
N HIS A 124 -3.90 5.76 -14.71
CA HIS A 124 -3.16 6.61 -13.77
C HIS A 124 -2.03 7.38 -14.44
N ILE A 125 -1.45 6.85 -15.52
CA ILE A 125 -0.18 7.32 -16.08
C ILE A 125 -0.17 8.82 -16.44
N GLN A 126 -1.28 9.36 -16.94
CA GLN A 126 -1.39 10.79 -17.26
C GLN A 126 -1.27 11.68 -16.01
N ALA A 127 -1.85 11.24 -14.88
CA ALA A 127 -1.80 11.97 -13.63
C ALA A 127 -0.46 11.75 -12.92
N THR A 128 0.00 10.51 -12.84
CA THR A 128 1.25 10.14 -12.14
C THR A 128 2.51 10.64 -12.86
N SER A 129 2.45 10.87 -14.18
CA SER A 129 3.56 11.52 -14.91
C SER A 129 3.74 13.00 -14.54
N SER A 130 2.70 13.64 -14.01
CA SER A 130 2.67 15.09 -13.79
C SER A 130 2.70 15.46 -12.31
N MET A 131 2.23 14.57 -11.44
CA MET A 131 2.10 14.80 -10.01
C MET A 131 2.51 13.55 -9.25
N VAL A 132 3.48 13.72 -8.35
CA VAL A 132 3.87 12.67 -7.38
C VAL A 132 2.66 12.32 -6.52
N ASP A 133 2.47 11.04 -6.21
CA ASP A 133 1.38 10.52 -5.38
C ASP A 133 -0.04 10.62 -5.97
N ALA A 134 -0.19 11.05 -7.23
CA ALA A 134 -1.51 11.27 -7.84
C ALA A 134 -2.43 10.05 -7.78
N ALA A 135 -1.89 8.83 -7.99
CA ALA A 135 -2.70 7.62 -7.94
C ALA A 135 -3.08 7.26 -6.50
N ALA A 136 -2.15 7.39 -5.56
CA ALA A 136 -2.44 7.18 -4.14
C ALA A 136 -3.49 8.20 -3.63
N THR A 137 -3.31 9.49 -3.93
CA THR A 137 -4.24 10.56 -3.56
C THR A 137 -5.66 10.32 -4.12
N SER A 138 -5.76 9.86 -5.37
CA SER A 138 -7.06 9.47 -5.95
C SER A 138 -7.69 8.28 -5.22
N ALA A 139 -6.89 7.27 -4.88
CA ALA A 139 -7.36 6.11 -4.12
C ALA A 139 -7.81 6.48 -2.70
N GLU A 140 -7.12 7.42 -2.03
CA GLU A 140 -7.51 7.90 -0.70
C GLU A 140 -8.89 8.55 -0.76
N GLN A 141 -9.13 9.40 -1.75
CA GLN A 141 -10.44 10.02 -1.98
C GLN A 141 -11.53 8.98 -2.26
N ALA A 142 -11.23 7.96 -3.07
CA ALA A 142 -12.18 6.89 -3.35
C ALA A 142 -12.54 6.08 -2.09
N LYS A 143 -11.56 5.78 -1.23
CA LYS A 143 -11.80 5.11 0.06
C LYS A 143 -12.58 5.98 1.01
N ARG A 144 -12.26 7.28 1.13
CA ARG A 144 -13.07 8.21 1.95
C ARG A 144 -14.55 8.18 1.56
N ARG A 145 -14.84 8.23 0.25
CA ARG A 145 -16.22 8.11 -0.26
C ARG A 145 -16.84 6.75 0.08
N LYS A 146 -16.09 5.64 -0.12
CA LYS A 146 -16.54 4.28 0.23
C LYS A 146 -16.99 4.18 1.69
N TYR A 147 -16.32 4.89 2.60
CA TYR A 147 -16.56 4.84 4.04
C TYR A 147 -17.16 6.15 4.59
N GLU A 148 -17.84 6.97 3.78
CA GLU A 148 -18.36 8.27 4.25
C GLU A 148 -19.37 8.14 5.41
N ASN A 149 -20.17 7.07 5.39
CA ASN A 149 -21.26 6.80 6.34
C ASN A 149 -20.81 5.93 7.53
N LEU A 150 -19.53 5.99 7.88
CA LEU A 150 -18.96 5.26 9.01
C LEU A 150 -19.46 5.85 10.34
N ASP A 151 -19.66 5.00 11.34
CA ASP A 151 -20.03 5.45 12.68
C ASP A 151 -19.02 6.47 13.25
N SER A 152 -19.53 7.48 13.95
CA SER A 152 -18.72 8.58 14.48
C SER A 152 -17.66 8.15 15.51
N SER A 153 -17.80 6.96 16.09
CA SER A 153 -16.80 6.34 16.98
C SER A 153 -15.50 5.93 16.27
N PHE A 154 -15.46 5.94 14.93
CA PHE A 154 -14.29 5.53 14.16
C PHE A 154 -13.67 6.68 13.37
N ILE A 155 -12.36 6.70 13.27
CA ILE A 155 -11.59 7.54 12.35
C ILE A 155 -11.02 6.63 11.27
N LEU A 156 -11.55 6.74 10.05
CA LEU A 156 -10.93 6.10 8.91
C LEU A 156 -9.70 6.90 8.46
N VAL A 157 -8.61 6.19 8.19
CA VAL A 157 -7.49 6.70 7.40
C VAL A 157 -7.17 5.70 6.28
N PRO A 158 -7.49 6.03 5.02
CA PRO A 158 -6.98 5.27 3.88
C PRO A 158 -5.46 5.27 3.88
N PHE A 159 -4.85 4.11 3.64
CA PHE A 159 -3.40 3.96 3.61
C PHE A 159 -2.95 3.56 2.21
N GLU A 160 -2.82 4.56 1.35
CA GLU A 160 -2.60 4.35 -0.07
C GLU A 160 -1.12 4.61 -0.41
N VAL A 161 -0.49 3.63 -1.03
CA VAL A 161 0.89 3.72 -1.51
C VAL A 161 0.96 3.30 -2.96
N GLU A 162 1.82 3.96 -3.71
CA GLU A 162 2.05 3.67 -5.10
C GLU A 162 3.12 2.59 -5.29
N THR A 163 3.01 1.76 -6.32
CA THR A 163 3.97 0.69 -6.63
C THR A 163 5.39 1.19 -6.85
N LEU A 164 5.55 2.44 -7.31
CA LEU A 164 6.88 3.06 -7.47
C LEU A 164 7.38 3.81 -6.24
N GLY A 165 6.60 3.84 -5.15
CA GLY A 165 7.05 4.34 -3.85
C GLY A 165 6.41 5.62 -3.29
N PRO A 166 5.72 6.49 -4.05
CA PRO A 166 4.97 7.60 -3.45
C PRO A 166 3.91 7.12 -2.46
N TRP A 167 3.73 7.86 -1.37
CA TRP A 167 2.68 7.59 -0.39
C TRP A 167 1.66 8.72 -0.44
N GLY A 168 0.38 8.36 -0.38
CA GLY A 168 -0.69 9.34 -0.28
C GLY A 168 -0.52 10.22 0.97
N PRO A 169 -1.02 11.47 0.93
CA PRO A 169 -0.87 12.41 2.03
C PRO A 169 -1.46 11.90 3.35
N GLU A 170 -2.55 11.14 3.34
CA GLU A 170 -3.11 10.56 4.56
C GLU A 170 -2.26 9.43 5.11
N ALA A 171 -1.76 8.54 4.24
CA ALA A 171 -0.85 7.47 4.63
C ALA A 171 0.41 8.03 5.32
N ARG A 172 1.02 9.08 4.74
CA ARG A 172 2.16 9.79 5.32
C ARG A 172 1.83 10.41 6.68
N ALA A 173 0.71 11.10 6.78
CA ALA A 173 0.27 11.72 8.02
C ALA A 173 -0.01 10.71 9.13
N LEU A 174 -0.60 9.55 8.79
CA LEU A 174 -0.81 8.47 9.76
C LEU A 174 0.53 7.94 10.27
N PHE A 175 1.46 7.65 9.37
CA PHE A 175 2.77 7.13 9.74
C PHE A 175 3.53 8.07 10.69
N GLN A 176 3.54 9.37 10.39
CA GLN A 176 4.13 10.39 11.27
C GLN A 176 3.49 10.38 12.67
N ARG A 177 2.15 10.28 12.75
CA ARG A 177 1.45 10.21 14.04
C ARG A 177 1.75 8.95 14.84
N ILE A 178 1.93 7.81 14.17
CA ILE A 178 2.33 6.56 14.82
C ILE A 178 3.72 6.74 15.44
N ILE A 179 4.66 7.31 14.68
CA ILE A 179 6.01 7.61 15.16
C ILE A 179 5.97 8.56 16.38
N GLU A 180 5.22 9.66 16.29
CA GLU A 180 5.09 10.62 17.40
C GLU A 180 4.54 9.98 18.68
N LYS A 181 3.54 9.10 18.56
CA LYS A 181 3.02 8.34 19.71
C LYS A 181 4.06 7.40 20.27
N GLY A 182 4.81 6.70 19.42
CA GLY A 182 5.93 5.85 19.84
C GLY A 182 6.93 6.62 20.69
N TYR A 183 7.38 7.78 20.24
CA TYR A 183 8.32 8.61 21.01
C TYR A 183 7.79 9.09 22.36
N ARG A 184 6.48 9.34 22.48
CA ARG A 184 5.87 9.75 23.76
C ARG A 184 5.83 8.63 24.80
N VAL A 185 5.87 7.37 24.38
CA VAL A 185 5.89 6.24 25.33
C VAL A 185 7.26 6.11 26.01
N TYR A 186 8.34 6.56 25.34
CA TYR A 186 9.71 6.49 25.86
C TYR A 186 10.17 7.77 26.59
N ARG A 187 9.27 8.72 26.85
CA ARG A 187 9.51 9.90 27.69
C ARG A 187 8.74 9.78 28.99
#